data_AF-A0A9X9MPG1-F1
#
_entry.id   AF-A0A9X9MPG1-F1
#
_cell.length_a   1.000
_cell.length_b   1.000
_cell.length_c   1.000
_cell.angle_alpha   90.00
_cell.angle_beta   90.00
_cell.angle_gamma   90.00
#
_symmetry.space_group_name_H-M   'P 1'
#
loop_
_entity.id
_entity.type
_entity.pdbx_description
1 polymer ?
#
loop_
_entity_poly.entity_id
_entity_poly.type
_entity_poly.pdbx_seq_one_letter_code
_entity_poly.pdbx_strand_id
1 'polypeptide(L)'
;MAMVQSPTDAQISSLRDQLYTACLPIQEEDPRYVFHQHDFMDMENIPLNNDIQTLLLVIQKLLDEKLIKVVHDSEGMGWRIRSQEDAKKYRALTTEQELVYALIDESGQEGIWSKTIKSCTNLHDAVFASCIKSLTVKGYICEMKSVEHPARKMYIKASLRPSDRATGGPWFTDGELDDVFINTALMLLQRHIHARSWQSVKRGAKVPRKKLKGLRPEEIKALRDSQLELQADQPVQFIPMPATYEKYLTLDELTLKIEESSVFNQTLTPSEMQQLLDVLIFDNKIEKVMCGTRWGYRSLKQTIIGEDQRGGVLSEVPCGRCPVFELCEENGPVGPSECVYFNDWLGL
;
A
#
# COMPACT_ATOMS: atom_id res chain seq x y z
N MET A 1 26.38 -65.00 -3.56
CA MET A 1 25.08 -64.55 -3.04
C MET A 1 25.29 -64.04 -1.63
N ALA A 2 25.68 -62.77 -1.49
CA ALA A 2 25.75 -62.14 -0.17
C ALA A 2 24.32 -61.79 0.23
N MET A 3 23.86 -62.33 1.36
CA MET A 3 22.58 -61.95 1.96
C MET A 3 22.65 -60.45 2.29
N VAL A 4 21.90 -59.63 1.55
CA VAL A 4 21.56 -58.28 1.97
C VAL A 4 20.71 -58.47 3.24
N GLN A 5 21.34 -58.35 4.40
CA GLN A 5 20.63 -58.35 5.67
C GLN A 5 19.66 -57.17 5.63
N SER A 6 18.37 -57.45 5.80
CA SER A 6 17.36 -56.40 5.92
C SER A 6 17.75 -55.45 7.06
N PRO A 7 17.79 -54.13 6.82
CA PRO A 7 18.22 -53.16 7.82
C PRO A 7 17.36 -53.27 9.07
N THR A 8 17.99 -53.20 10.25
CA THR A 8 17.27 -53.25 11.53
C THR A 8 16.51 -51.95 11.78
N ASP A 9 15.39 -52.01 12.50
CA ASP A 9 14.50 -50.86 12.71
C ASP A 9 15.21 -49.65 13.38
N ALA A 10 16.19 -49.94 14.24
CA ALA A 10 17.04 -48.94 14.89
C ALA A 10 17.99 -48.24 13.89
N GLN A 11 18.53 -48.98 12.92
CA GLN A 11 19.34 -48.39 11.84
C GLN A 11 18.49 -47.49 10.94
N ILE A 12 17.25 -47.90 10.63
CA ILE A 12 16.31 -47.09 9.85
C ILE A 12 15.97 -45.79 10.59
N SER A 13 15.75 -45.84 11.91
CA SER A 13 15.51 -44.62 12.71
C SER A 13 16.73 -43.69 12.76
N SER A 14 17.94 -44.23 12.84
CA SER A 14 19.17 -43.42 12.79
C SER A 14 19.36 -42.77 11.41
N LEU A 15 19.15 -43.53 10.34
CA LEU A 15 19.26 -43.04 8.97
C LEU A 15 18.21 -41.97 8.66
N ARG A 16 17.00 -42.12 9.21
CA ARG A 16 15.93 -41.11 9.16
C ARG A 16 16.42 -39.76 9.71
N ASP A 17 17.01 -39.76 10.90
CA ASP A 17 17.44 -38.52 11.56
C ASP A 17 18.60 -37.86 10.82
N GLN A 18 19.53 -38.66 10.30
CA GLN A 18 20.64 -38.17 9.46
C GLN A 18 20.13 -37.57 8.15
N LEU A 19 19.20 -38.24 7.47
CA LEU A 19 18.62 -37.76 6.22
C LEU A 19 17.82 -36.48 6.44
N TYR A 20 17.00 -36.42 7.49
CA TYR A 20 16.28 -35.21 7.86
C TYR A 20 17.24 -34.04 8.14
N THR A 21 18.28 -34.27 8.95
CA THR A 21 19.25 -33.23 9.30
C THR A 21 20.05 -32.74 8.09
N ALA A 22 20.40 -33.65 7.17
CA ALA A 22 21.15 -33.30 5.97
C ALA A 22 20.33 -32.42 5.02
N CYS A 23 19.01 -32.57 4.99
CA CYS A 23 18.17 -31.84 4.06
C CYS A 23 17.62 -30.51 4.61
N LEU A 24 17.71 -30.26 5.93
CA LEU A 24 17.38 -28.98 6.54
C LEU A 24 18.14 -27.76 5.96
N PRO A 25 19.48 -27.79 5.77
CA PRO A 25 20.20 -26.63 5.23
C PRO A 25 19.74 -26.25 3.81
N ILE A 26 19.47 -27.24 2.97
CA ILE A 26 18.98 -27.02 1.59
C ILE A 26 17.58 -26.37 1.63
N GLN A 27 16.74 -26.77 2.60
CA GLN A 27 15.43 -26.16 2.80
C GLN A 27 15.49 -24.71 3.33
N GLU A 28 16.50 -24.38 4.16
CA GLU A 28 16.69 -23.01 4.65
C GLU A 28 17.11 -22.07 3.51
N GLU A 29 17.86 -22.56 2.53
CA GLU A 29 18.23 -21.81 1.33
C GLU A 29 17.04 -21.67 0.35
N ASP A 30 16.29 -22.75 0.10
CA ASP A 30 15.08 -22.72 -0.72
C ASP A 30 13.90 -23.49 -0.07
N PRO A 31 12.93 -22.79 0.51
CA PRO A 31 11.74 -23.40 1.13
C PRO A 31 10.83 -24.17 0.16
N ARG A 32 10.97 -23.95 -1.16
CA ARG A 32 10.14 -24.60 -2.19
C ARG A 32 10.85 -25.75 -2.89
N TYR A 33 12.13 -25.99 -2.60
CA TYR A 33 12.91 -27.09 -3.18
C TYR A 33 12.16 -28.42 -3.05
N VAL A 34 12.17 -29.18 -4.14
CA VAL A 34 11.56 -30.51 -4.23
C VAL A 34 12.71 -31.49 -4.37
N PHE A 35 12.89 -32.33 -3.35
CA PHE A 35 13.87 -33.40 -3.39
C PHE A 35 13.33 -34.54 -4.24
N HIS A 36 14.10 -34.98 -5.21
CA HIS A 36 13.83 -36.19 -5.97
C HIS A 36 14.73 -37.33 -5.50
N GLN A 37 14.54 -38.50 -6.10
CA GLN A 37 15.30 -39.69 -5.72
C GLN A 37 16.82 -39.50 -5.88
N HIS A 38 17.26 -38.77 -6.92
CA HIS A 38 18.69 -38.49 -7.14
C HIS A 38 19.31 -37.66 -6.00
N ASP A 39 18.62 -36.67 -5.47
CA ASP A 39 19.14 -35.79 -4.42
C ASP A 39 19.42 -36.59 -3.15
N PHE A 40 18.52 -37.51 -2.78
CA PHE A 40 18.73 -38.35 -1.61
C PHE A 40 19.88 -39.35 -1.80
N MET A 41 20.19 -39.74 -3.03
CA MET A 41 21.25 -40.68 -3.36
C MET A 41 22.62 -39.99 -3.49
N ASP A 42 22.64 -38.72 -3.91
CA ASP A 42 23.85 -37.92 -4.10
C ASP A 42 24.35 -37.27 -2.78
N MET A 43 23.58 -37.37 -1.69
CA MET A 43 23.94 -36.82 -0.37
C MET A 43 25.06 -37.64 0.28
N GLU A 44 26.29 -37.12 0.21
CA GLU A 44 27.55 -37.75 0.66
C GLU A 44 27.60 -38.19 2.14
N ASN A 45 26.65 -37.75 2.98
CA ASN A 45 26.65 -37.98 4.43
C ASN A 45 25.79 -39.15 4.90
N ILE A 46 25.16 -39.91 4.00
CA ILE A 46 24.26 -41.00 4.38
C ILE A 46 24.80 -42.33 3.86
N PRO A 47 25.05 -43.34 4.73
CA PRO A 47 25.54 -44.64 4.32
C PRO A 47 24.40 -45.48 3.72
N LEU A 48 23.70 -44.95 2.73
CA LEU A 48 22.89 -45.73 1.82
C LEU A 48 23.85 -46.29 0.78
N ASN A 49 24.22 -47.56 0.91
CA ASN A 49 25.01 -48.30 -0.07
C ASN A 49 24.23 -48.52 -1.38
N ASN A 50 23.78 -47.45 -2.04
CA ASN A 50 22.92 -47.46 -3.23
C ASN A 50 21.66 -48.34 -3.12
N ASP A 51 21.22 -48.67 -1.91
CA ASP A 51 20.06 -49.53 -1.70
C ASP A 51 18.77 -48.71 -1.69
N ILE A 52 18.11 -48.70 -2.85
CA ILE A 52 16.83 -48.02 -3.09
C ILE A 52 15.74 -48.55 -2.14
N GLN A 53 15.78 -49.82 -1.73
CA GLN A 53 14.77 -50.40 -0.84
C GLN A 53 14.88 -49.82 0.57
N THR A 54 16.10 -49.68 1.09
CA THR A 54 16.36 -49.04 2.38
C THR A 54 15.96 -47.56 2.34
N LEU A 55 16.22 -46.85 1.23
CA LEU A 55 15.77 -45.46 1.05
C LEU A 55 14.25 -45.34 1.14
N LEU A 56 13.52 -46.19 0.41
CA LEU A 56 12.05 -46.20 0.41
C LEU A 56 11.48 -46.45 1.81
N LEU A 57 12.08 -47.35 2.59
CA LEU A 57 11.67 -47.61 3.98
C LEU A 57 11.92 -46.40 4.89
N VAL A 58 13.06 -45.72 4.72
CA VAL A 58 13.39 -44.50 5.48
C VAL A 58 12.44 -43.36 5.10
N ILE A 59 12.18 -43.15 3.81
CA ILE A 59 11.22 -42.15 3.31
C ILE A 59 9.81 -42.47 3.82
N GLN A 60 9.39 -43.74 3.81
CA GLN A 60 8.09 -44.14 4.34
C GLN A 60 7.98 -43.80 5.83
N LYS A 61 9.01 -44.08 6.63
CA LYS A 61 9.04 -43.66 8.04
C LYS A 61 8.97 -42.13 8.20
N LEU A 62 9.66 -41.37 7.35
CA LEU A 62 9.58 -39.90 7.35
C LEU A 62 8.18 -39.38 6.98
N LEU A 63 7.49 -40.07 6.08
CA LEU A 63 6.11 -39.79 5.68
C LEU A 63 5.12 -40.12 6.81
N ASP A 64 5.28 -41.27 7.48
CA ASP A 64 4.45 -41.68 8.62
C ASP A 64 4.58 -40.66 9.77
N GLU A 65 5.79 -40.15 9.96
CA GLU A 65 6.10 -39.10 10.92
C GLU A 65 5.75 -37.68 10.46
N LYS A 66 5.25 -37.52 9.23
CA LYS A 66 4.83 -36.25 8.61
C LYS A 66 5.95 -35.21 8.49
N LEU A 67 7.21 -35.65 8.54
CA LEU A 67 8.40 -34.81 8.36
C LEU A 67 8.64 -34.46 6.90
N ILE A 68 8.10 -35.26 5.98
CA ILE A 68 8.17 -35.03 4.54
C ILE A 68 6.75 -35.07 3.97
N LYS A 69 6.53 -34.33 2.89
CA LYS A 69 5.32 -34.29 2.08
C LYS A 69 5.66 -34.72 0.65
N VAL A 70 4.80 -35.53 0.04
CA VAL A 70 4.88 -35.83 -1.40
C VAL A 70 4.35 -34.63 -2.18
N VAL A 71 5.13 -34.18 -3.16
CA VAL A 71 4.76 -33.11 -4.09
C VAL A 71 4.95 -33.63 -5.51
N HIS A 72 4.04 -33.29 -6.40
CA HIS A 72 4.20 -33.55 -7.83
C HIS A 72 4.75 -32.29 -8.50
N ASP A 73 5.86 -32.43 -9.21
CA ASP A 73 6.45 -31.38 -10.03
C ASP A 73 6.46 -31.81 -11.52
N SER A 74 6.91 -30.92 -12.39
CA SER A 74 7.07 -31.14 -13.84
C SER A 74 7.96 -32.34 -14.17
N GLU A 75 8.95 -32.65 -13.32
CA GLU A 75 9.88 -33.78 -13.49
C GLU A 75 9.39 -35.09 -12.85
N GLY A 76 8.23 -35.08 -12.17
CA GLY A 76 7.61 -36.26 -11.59
C GLY A 76 7.28 -36.12 -10.11
N MET A 77 7.27 -37.25 -9.40
CA MET A 77 7.03 -37.28 -7.96
C MET A 77 8.32 -36.87 -7.22
N GLY A 78 8.17 -35.96 -6.26
CA GLY A 78 9.23 -35.56 -5.36
C GLY A 78 8.71 -35.36 -3.94
N TRP A 79 9.61 -34.88 -3.09
CA TRP A 79 9.42 -34.80 -1.65
C TRP A 79 9.83 -33.43 -1.16
N ARG A 80 8.96 -32.78 -0.38
CA ARG A 80 9.25 -31.51 0.30
C ARG A 80 9.31 -31.75 1.80
N ILE A 81 10.28 -31.13 2.45
CA ILE A 81 10.50 -31.30 3.88
C ILE A 81 9.64 -30.33 4.67
N ARG A 82 9.17 -30.78 5.83
CA ARG A 82 8.44 -29.97 6.80
C ARG A 82 9.31 -29.78 8.03
N SER A 83 9.18 -28.62 8.67
CA SER A 83 9.79 -28.41 9.98
C SER A 83 9.20 -29.38 11.01
N GLN A 84 9.96 -29.71 12.04
CA GLN A 84 9.49 -30.59 13.12
C GLN A 84 8.25 -30.00 13.82
N GLU A 85 8.13 -28.67 13.88
CA GLU A 85 6.98 -27.98 14.44
C GLU A 85 5.72 -28.21 13.59
N ASP A 86 5.84 -28.10 12.26
CA ASP A 86 4.72 -28.36 11.37
C ASP A 86 4.34 -29.85 11.40
N ALA A 87 5.32 -30.76 11.41
CA ALA A 87 5.05 -32.20 11.55
C ALA A 87 4.29 -32.54 12.84
N LYS A 88 4.61 -31.90 13.97
CA LYS A 88 3.85 -32.05 15.23
C LYS A 88 2.41 -31.58 15.09
N LYS A 89 2.15 -30.48 14.37
CA LYS A 89 0.78 -30.01 14.08
C LYS A 89 0.01 -31.07 13.30
N TYR A 90 0.60 -31.64 12.25
CA TYR A 90 0.00 -32.72 11.46
C TYR A 90 -0.31 -33.98 12.29
N ARG A 91 0.57 -34.38 13.22
CA ARG A 91 0.33 -35.54 14.09
C ARG A 91 -0.83 -35.34 15.08
N ALA A 92 -1.11 -34.10 15.48
CA ALA A 92 -2.18 -33.77 16.43
C ALA A 92 -3.55 -33.58 15.76
N LEU A 93 -3.65 -33.77 14.45
CA LEU A 93 -4.85 -33.56 13.64
C LEU A 93 -5.50 -34.89 13.26
N THR A 94 -6.82 -34.90 13.11
CA THR A 94 -7.52 -36.04 12.52
C THR A 94 -7.24 -36.08 11.01
N THR A 95 -7.50 -37.22 10.37
CA THR A 95 -7.31 -37.40 8.92
C THR A 95 -8.04 -36.34 8.09
N GLU A 96 -9.28 -36.02 8.44
CA GLU A 96 -10.09 -34.98 7.78
C GLU A 96 -9.52 -33.57 7.99
N GLN A 97 -9.04 -33.28 9.20
CA GLN A 97 -8.42 -31.99 9.51
C GLN A 97 -7.06 -31.82 8.83
N GLU A 98 -6.27 -32.91 8.74
CA GLU A 98 -5.01 -32.94 7.99
C GLU A 98 -5.23 -32.63 6.51
N LEU A 99 -6.24 -33.23 5.87
CA LEU A 99 -6.59 -32.96 4.47
C LEU A 99 -6.92 -31.48 4.23
N VAL A 100 -7.78 -30.91 5.09
CA VAL A 100 -8.16 -29.48 5.00
C VAL A 100 -6.95 -28.58 5.22
N TYR A 101 -6.12 -28.88 6.22
CA TYR A 101 -4.93 -28.08 6.53
C TYR A 101 -3.88 -28.15 5.41
N ALA A 102 -3.67 -29.33 4.81
CA ALA A 102 -2.73 -29.51 3.71
C ALA A 102 -3.08 -28.66 2.47
N LEU A 103 -4.37 -28.57 2.12
CA LEU A 103 -4.83 -27.72 1.00
C LEU A 103 -4.61 -26.23 1.27
N ILE A 104 -4.75 -25.81 2.52
CA ILE A 104 -4.51 -24.41 2.92
C ILE A 104 -3.02 -24.09 2.91
N ASP A 105 -2.18 -25.03 3.38
CA ASP A 105 -0.72 -24.92 3.33
C ASP A 105 -0.21 -24.85 1.87
N GLU A 106 -0.86 -25.56 0.93
CA GLU A 106 -0.55 -25.46 -0.50
C GLU A 106 -0.91 -24.10 -1.12
N SER A 107 -1.97 -23.45 -0.64
CA SER A 107 -2.40 -22.13 -1.15
C SER A 107 -1.45 -20.99 -0.79
N GLY A 108 -0.56 -21.19 0.19
CA GLY A 108 0.48 -20.23 0.54
C GLY A 108 -0.10 -18.87 0.97
N GLN A 109 0.41 -17.80 0.34
CA GLN A 109 0.11 -16.41 0.71
C GLN A 109 -1.19 -15.85 0.10
N GLU A 110 -1.72 -16.46 -0.96
CA GLU A 110 -2.96 -16.03 -1.62
C GLU A 110 -4.21 -16.51 -0.86
N GLY A 111 -4.03 -17.54 -0.01
CA GLY A 111 -5.11 -18.20 0.70
C GLY A 111 -6.03 -19.01 -0.22
N ILE A 112 -7.02 -19.68 0.37
CA ILE A 112 -7.95 -20.54 -0.37
C ILE A 112 -9.40 -20.29 0.02
N TRP A 113 -10.29 -20.36 -0.97
CA TRP A 113 -11.72 -20.16 -0.78
C TRP A 113 -12.38 -21.38 -0.14
N SER A 114 -13.21 -21.15 0.88
CA SER A 114 -13.96 -22.19 1.60
C SER A 114 -14.73 -23.19 0.70
N LYS A 115 -15.35 -22.74 -0.40
CA LYS A 115 -16.03 -23.65 -1.34
C LYS A 115 -15.06 -24.51 -2.15
N THR A 116 -13.89 -23.98 -2.49
CA THR A 116 -12.84 -24.76 -3.17
C THR A 116 -12.36 -25.88 -2.25
N ILE A 117 -12.09 -25.59 -0.97
CA ILE A 117 -11.69 -26.61 0.00
C ILE A 117 -12.76 -27.70 0.11
N LYS A 118 -14.04 -27.31 0.19
CA LYS A 118 -15.15 -28.26 0.25
C LYS A 118 -15.26 -29.13 -1.00
N SER A 119 -15.07 -28.54 -2.19
CA SER A 119 -15.10 -29.28 -3.46
C SER A 119 -13.93 -30.24 -3.62
N CYS A 120 -12.76 -29.92 -3.07
CA CYS A 120 -11.58 -30.79 -3.13
C CYS A 120 -11.65 -31.91 -2.09
N THR A 121 -12.18 -31.63 -0.90
CA THR A 121 -12.22 -32.60 0.22
C THR A 121 -13.43 -33.53 0.18
N ASN A 122 -14.51 -33.16 -0.51
CA ASN A 122 -15.78 -33.91 -0.58
C ASN A 122 -16.34 -34.28 0.81
N LEU A 123 -16.06 -33.47 1.83
CA LEU A 123 -16.56 -33.66 3.19
C LEU A 123 -17.97 -33.11 3.35
N HIS A 124 -18.73 -33.73 4.26
CA HIS A 124 -20.06 -33.24 4.64
C HIS A 124 -19.96 -31.90 5.40
N ASP A 125 -20.95 -31.02 5.20
CA ASP A 125 -20.96 -29.63 5.69
C ASP A 125 -20.69 -29.50 7.19
N ALA A 126 -21.30 -30.37 7.99
CA ALA A 126 -21.14 -30.37 9.44
C ALA A 126 -19.70 -30.70 9.87
N VAL A 127 -19.08 -31.66 9.19
CA VAL A 127 -17.70 -32.11 9.46
C VAL A 127 -16.72 -31.03 9.03
N PHE A 128 -16.92 -30.45 7.85
CA PHE A 128 -16.11 -29.34 7.34
C PHE A 128 -16.15 -28.14 8.29
N ALA A 129 -17.34 -27.73 8.73
CA ALA A 129 -17.49 -26.61 9.67
C ALA A 129 -16.82 -26.89 11.03
N SER A 130 -16.86 -28.14 11.51
CA SER A 130 -16.18 -28.56 12.74
C SER A 130 -14.65 -28.52 12.59
N CYS A 131 -14.13 -28.96 11.44
CA CYS A 131 -12.70 -28.95 11.13
C CYS A 131 -12.15 -27.53 11.09
N ILE A 132 -12.80 -26.62 10.34
CA ILE A 132 -12.38 -25.21 10.26
C ILE A 132 -12.39 -24.57 11.65
N LYS A 133 -13.46 -24.73 12.44
CA LYS A 133 -13.52 -24.19 13.81
C LYS A 133 -12.39 -24.72 14.69
N SER A 134 -12.15 -26.03 14.63
CA SER A 134 -11.09 -26.67 15.43
C SER A 134 -9.70 -26.15 15.05
N LEU A 135 -9.44 -25.95 13.75
CA LEU A 135 -8.17 -25.42 13.25
C LEU A 135 -7.98 -23.93 13.56
N THR A 136 -9.06 -23.13 13.53
CA THR A 136 -9.04 -21.72 13.95
C THR A 136 -8.82 -21.59 15.45
N VAL A 137 -9.48 -22.39 16.28
CA VAL A 137 -9.30 -22.39 17.74
C VAL A 137 -7.88 -22.81 18.14
N LYS A 138 -7.28 -23.78 17.44
CA LYS A 138 -5.87 -24.16 17.61
C LYS A 138 -4.88 -23.09 17.12
N GLY A 139 -5.34 -22.05 16.42
CA GLY A 139 -4.49 -21.00 15.87
C GLY A 139 -3.64 -21.45 14.68
N TYR A 140 -4.05 -22.51 13.96
CA TYR A 140 -3.31 -22.99 12.78
C TYR A 140 -3.72 -22.24 11.50
N ILE A 141 -4.95 -21.73 11.46
CA ILE A 141 -5.56 -21.05 10.31
C ILE A 141 -6.21 -19.75 10.78
N CYS A 142 -6.12 -18.71 9.97
CA CYS A 142 -6.84 -17.45 10.12
C CYS A 142 -7.82 -17.25 8.95
N GLU A 143 -8.96 -16.59 9.22
CA GLU A 143 -9.84 -16.10 8.17
C GLU A 143 -9.25 -14.80 7.61
N MET A 144 -9.18 -14.68 6.29
CA MET A 144 -8.76 -13.46 5.61
C MET A 144 -9.89 -12.97 4.70
N LYS A 145 -9.95 -11.66 4.50
CA LYS A 145 -10.77 -11.04 3.46
C LYS A 145 -9.88 -10.76 2.25
N SER A 146 -10.39 -11.05 1.07
CA SER A 146 -9.73 -10.70 -0.20
C SER A 146 -10.34 -9.42 -0.74
N VAL A 147 -9.49 -8.50 -1.20
CA VAL A 147 -9.93 -7.24 -1.84
C VAL A 147 -10.57 -7.49 -3.20
N GLU A 148 -10.04 -8.43 -3.99
CA GLU A 148 -10.63 -8.80 -5.29
C GLU A 148 -12.04 -9.41 -5.12
N HIS A 149 -12.25 -10.13 -4.02
CA HIS A 149 -13.47 -10.91 -3.77
C HIS A 149 -13.97 -10.79 -2.32
N PRO A 150 -14.54 -9.62 -1.92
CA PRO A 150 -14.88 -9.33 -0.53
C PRO A 150 -15.97 -10.25 0.06
N ALA A 151 -16.85 -10.80 -0.78
CA ALA A 151 -17.90 -11.71 -0.35
C ALA A 151 -17.42 -13.16 -0.11
N ARG A 152 -16.19 -13.51 -0.48
CA ARG A 152 -15.66 -14.88 -0.35
C ARG A 152 -14.95 -15.06 0.99
N LYS A 153 -15.34 -16.10 1.73
CA LYS A 153 -14.62 -16.54 2.94
C LYS A 153 -13.35 -17.28 2.55
N MET A 154 -12.21 -16.62 2.76
CA MET A 154 -10.88 -17.14 2.44
C MET A 154 -10.16 -17.53 3.73
N TYR A 155 -9.35 -18.59 3.66
CA TYR A 155 -8.57 -19.08 4.79
C TYR A 155 -7.09 -19.13 4.41
N ILE A 156 -6.22 -18.77 5.37
CA ILE A 156 -4.76 -18.78 5.23
C ILE A 156 -4.12 -19.38 6.48
N LYS A 157 -2.93 -19.97 6.32
CA LYS A 157 -2.12 -20.46 7.45
C LYS A 157 -1.79 -19.29 8.39
N ALA A 158 -2.01 -19.47 9.69
CA ALA A 158 -1.83 -18.39 10.69
C ALA A 158 -0.40 -17.84 10.78
N SER A 159 0.60 -18.64 10.40
CA SER A 159 2.01 -18.22 10.37
C SER A 159 2.37 -17.41 9.13
N LEU A 160 1.52 -17.39 8.09
CA LEU A 160 1.78 -16.70 6.84
C LEU A 160 1.05 -15.37 6.80
N ARG A 161 1.79 -14.32 6.44
CA ARG A 161 1.19 -13.03 6.08
C ARG A 161 0.54 -13.18 4.69
N PRO A 162 -0.70 -12.71 4.51
CA PRO A 162 -1.32 -12.62 3.20
C PRO A 162 -0.47 -11.80 2.23
N SER A 163 -0.53 -12.12 0.93
CA SER A 163 0.13 -11.33 -0.10
C SER A 163 -0.52 -9.95 -0.24
N ASP A 164 0.26 -8.93 -0.58
CA ASP A 164 -0.24 -7.57 -0.80
C ASP A 164 -1.27 -7.51 -1.94
N ARG A 165 -1.19 -8.43 -2.89
CA ARG A 165 -2.19 -8.58 -3.95
C ARG A 165 -3.55 -8.98 -3.39
N ALA A 166 -3.57 -9.95 -2.46
CA ALA A 166 -4.81 -10.43 -1.87
C ALA A 166 -5.42 -9.42 -0.89
N THR A 167 -4.58 -8.68 -0.14
CA THR A 167 -5.01 -7.68 0.85
C THR A 167 -5.11 -6.26 0.32
N GLY A 168 -4.68 -5.98 -0.92
CA GLY A 168 -4.68 -4.65 -1.51
C GLY A 168 -3.55 -3.73 -1.04
N GLY A 169 -2.59 -4.25 -0.27
CA GLY A 169 -1.47 -3.49 0.28
C GLY A 169 -1.85 -2.60 1.46
N PRO A 170 -1.08 -1.53 1.75
CA PRO A 170 -1.28 -0.66 2.92
C PRO A 170 -2.50 0.27 2.81
N TRP A 171 -3.13 0.32 1.64
CA TRP A 171 -4.25 1.21 1.35
C TRP A 171 -5.60 0.65 1.80
N PHE A 172 -5.63 -0.59 2.30
CA PHE A 172 -6.84 -1.28 2.70
C PHE A 172 -6.78 -1.68 4.16
N THR A 173 -7.88 -1.40 4.87
CA THR A 173 -8.09 -1.81 6.25
C THR A 173 -9.33 -2.72 6.27
N ASP A 174 -9.20 -3.94 6.77
CA ASP A 174 -10.30 -4.93 6.86
C ASP A 174 -11.06 -5.20 5.54
N GLY A 175 -10.38 -5.07 4.40
CA GLY A 175 -10.92 -5.34 3.07
C GLY A 175 -11.65 -4.16 2.42
N GLU A 176 -11.64 -2.99 3.06
CA GLU A 176 -12.15 -1.73 2.51
C GLU A 176 -11.00 -0.75 2.30
N LEU A 177 -11.13 0.10 1.28
CA LEU A 177 -10.12 1.11 0.96
C LEU A 177 -10.17 2.21 2.02
N ASP A 178 -9.03 2.49 2.64
CA ASP A 178 -8.93 3.47 3.72
C ASP A 178 -8.80 4.89 3.15
N ASP A 179 -9.93 5.41 2.67
CA ASP A 179 -10.01 6.74 2.06
C ASP A 179 -9.52 7.83 3.02
N VAL A 180 -9.79 7.67 4.32
CA VAL A 180 -9.40 8.66 5.34
C VAL A 180 -7.89 8.69 5.47
N PHE A 181 -7.24 7.53 5.54
CA PHE A 181 -5.80 7.41 5.57
C PHE A 181 -5.15 8.01 4.31
N ILE A 182 -5.60 7.60 3.13
CA ILE A 182 -5.05 8.07 1.84
C ILE A 182 -5.18 9.58 1.71
N ASN A 183 -6.37 10.13 1.96
CA ASN A 183 -6.60 11.57 1.84
C ASN A 183 -5.78 12.36 2.87
N THR A 184 -5.64 11.85 4.10
CA THR A 184 -4.80 12.49 5.12
C THR A 184 -3.32 12.51 4.71
N ALA A 185 -2.82 11.41 4.13
CA ALA A 185 -1.45 11.34 3.60
C ALA A 185 -1.24 12.31 2.42
N LEU A 186 -2.18 12.36 1.47
CA LEU A 186 -2.15 13.29 0.35
C LEU A 186 -2.16 14.75 0.82
N MET A 187 -3.03 15.10 1.77
CA MET A 187 -3.10 16.44 2.36
C MET A 187 -1.80 16.82 3.08
N LEU A 188 -1.20 15.88 3.82
CA LEU A 188 0.04 16.10 4.53
C LEU A 188 1.21 16.34 3.56
N LEU A 189 1.34 15.50 2.54
CA LEU A 189 2.31 15.65 1.45
C LEU A 189 2.14 17.01 0.77
N GLN A 190 0.92 17.34 0.36
CA GLN A 190 0.61 18.61 -0.29
C GLN A 190 0.98 19.80 0.60
N ARG A 191 0.71 19.73 1.91
CA ARG A 191 1.06 20.78 2.88
C ARG A 191 2.58 20.97 2.99
N HIS A 192 3.35 19.89 3.09
CA HIS A 192 4.80 19.96 3.18
C HIS A 192 5.43 20.51 1.88
N ILE A 193 4.95 20.05 0.73
CA ILE A 193 5.40 20.53 -0.58
C ILE A 193 5.04 22.01 -0.75
N HIS A 194 3.80 22.39 -0.44
CA HIS A 194 3.32 23.76 -0.54
C HIS A 194 4.14 24.73 0.33
N ALA A 195 4.46 24.34 1.57
CA ALA A 195 5.23 25.17 2.48
C ALA A 195 6.62 25.55 1.94
N ARG A 196 7.25 24.71 1.08
CA ARG A 196 8.54 25.00 0.46
C ARG A 196 8.46 25.53 -0.97
N SER A 197 7.28 25.51 -1.59
CA SER A 197 7.09 25.87 -3.00
C SER A 197 6.90 27.37 -3.25
N TRP A 198 6.54 28.14 -2.21
CA TRP A 198 6.10 29.52 -2.35
C TRP A 198 6.82 30.47 -1.40
N GLN A 199 7.11 31.66 -1.90
CA GLN A 199 7.55 32.79 -1.08
C GLN A 199 6.32 33.59 -0.65
N SER A 200 6.12 33.72 0.66
CA SER A 200 5.10 34.61 1.23
C SER A 200 5.58 36.05 1.16
N VAL A 201 4.86 36.91 0.44
CA VAL A 201 5.12 38.35 0.37
C VAL A 201 3.95 39.10 1.00
N LYS A 202 4.23 39.86 2.06
CA LYS A 202 3.28 40.82 2.63
C LYS A 202 3.36 42.11 1.79
N ARG A 203 2.27 42.51 1.14
CA ARG A 203 2.22 43.83 0.48
C ARG A 203 2.27 44.91 1.56
N GLY A 204 3.39 45.61 1.68
CA GLY A 204 3.41 46.86 2.43
C GLY A 204 2.64 47.92 1.65
N ALA A 205 1.43 48.27 2.07
CA ALA A 205 0.72 49.41 1.49
C ALA A 205 1.51 50.70 1.75
N LYS A 206 2.22 51.21 0.74
CA LYS A 206 2.89 52.52 0.82
C LYS A 206 1.82 53.61 0.71
N VAL A 207 1.51 54.29 1.81
CA VAL A 207 0.66 55.48 1.76
C VAL A 207 1.41 56.60 1.01
N PRO A 208 0.80 57.24 0.00
CA PRO A 208 1.38 58.44 -0.58
C PRO A 208 1.45 59.54 0.48
N ARG A 209 2.67 59.94 0.88
CA ARG A 209 2.96 60.95 1.92
C ARG A 209 2.25 62.30 1.74
N LYS A 210 1.69 62.56 0.55
CA LYS A 210 0.90 63.78 0.24
C LYS A 210 -0.41 63.88 1.04
N LYS A 211 -1.01 62.77 1.48
CA LYS A 211 -2.28 62.79 2.24
C LYS A 211 -2.15 63.14 3.74
N LEU A 212 -0.93 63.29 4.27
CA LEU A 212 -0.71 63.58 5.71
C LEU A 212 -0.44 65.06 6.04
N LYS A 213 -0.28 65.94 5.04
CA LYS A 213 -0.02 67.36 5.31
C LYS A 213 -1.33 68.07 5.65
N GLY A 214 -1.49 68.46 6.92
CA GLY A 214 -2.56 69.36 7.38
C GLY A 214 -3.62 68.76 8.31
N LEU A 215 -3.53 67.48 8.67
CA LEU A 215 -4.50 66.80 9.56
C LEU A 215 -4.11 66.89 11.04
N ARG A 216 -5.11 66.86 11.92
CA ARG A 216 -4.89 66.89 13.38
C ARG A 216 -4.29 65.56 13.87
N PRO A 217 -3.50 65.55 14.95
CA PRO A 217 -2.85 64.34 15.46
C PRO A 217 -3.81 63.17 15.75
N GLU A 218 -5.04 63.47 16.19
CA GLU A 218 -6.08 62.47 16.47
C GLU A 218 -6.66 61.83 15.20
N GLU A 219 -6.85 62.61 14.13
CA GLU A 219 -7.30 62.12 12.83
C GLU A 219 -6.22 61.27 12.16
N ILE A 220 -4.94 61.63 12.34
CA ILE A 220 -3.80 60.84 11.87
C ILE A 220 -3.73 59.49 12.61
N LYS A 221 -4.07 59.46 13.90
CA LYS A 221 -4.10 58.22 14.69
C LYS A 221 -5.26 57.31 14.25
N ALA A 222 -6.46 57.86 14.08
CA ALA A 222 -7.62 57.11 13.60
C ALA A 222 -7.42 56.54 12.17
N LEU A 223 -6.78 57.32 11.27
CA LEU A 223 -6.38 56.85 9.94
C LEU A 223 -5.32 55.74 9.99
N ARG A 224 -4.42 55.75 10.98
CA ARG A 224 -3.42 54.68 11.18
C ARG A 224 -4.05 53.42 11.76
N ASP A 225 -4.97 53.56 12.72
CA ASP A 225 -5.63 52.42 13.38
C ASP A 225 -6.59 51.72 12.42
N SER A 226 -7.44 52.46 11.69
CA SER A 226 -8.27 51.90 10.61
C SER A 226 -7.43 51.26 9.49
N GLN A 227 -6.25 51.80 9.20
CA GLN A 227 -5.34 51.22 8.21
C GLN A 227 -4.60 49.97 8.72
N LEU A 228 -4.33 49.88 10.02
CA LEU A 228 -3.79 48.69 10.66
C LEU A 228 -4.82 47.55 10.64
N GLU A 229 -6.09 47.86 10.88
CA GLU A 229 -7.20 46.91 10.74
C GLU A 229 -7.34 46.43 9.28
N LEU A 230 -7.28 47.34 8.30
CA LEU A 230 -7.28 46.99 6.86
C LEU A 230 -6.02 46.25 6.39
N GLN A 231 -4.88 46.40 7.09
CA GLN A 231 -3.62 45.68 6.79
C GLN A 231 -3.58 44.30 7.44
N ALA A 232 -4.21 44.12 8.59
CA ALA A 232 -4.36 42.82 9.23
C ALA A 232 -5.18 41.85 8.35
N ASP A 233 -6.10 42.39 7.55
CA ASP A 233 -6.97 41.65 6.64
C ASP A 233 -6.41 41.52 5.19
N GLN A 234 -5.16 41.94 4.94
CA GLN A 234 -4.58 41.79 3.60
C GLN A 234 -4.18 40.33 3.33
N PRO A 235 -4.69 39.72 2.24
CA PRO A 235 -4.33 38.35 1.92
C PRO A 235 -2.83 38.26 1.64
N VAL A 236 -2.18 37.31 2.30
CA VAL A 236 -0.79 36.94 2.02
C VAL A 236 -0.68 36.55 0.54
N GLN A 237 0.13 37.29 -0.22
CA GLN A 237 0.39 36.93 -1.62
C GLN A 237 1.51 35.91 -1.69
N PHE A 238 1.24 34.78 -2.33
CA PHE A 238 2.23 33.75 -2.62
C PHE A 238 2.83 33.99 -4.00
N ILE A 239 4.16 34.12 -4.06
CA ILE A 239 4.92 34.27 -5.31
C ILE A 239 5.74 32.99 -5.52
N PRO A 240 5.88 32.48 -6.76
CA PRO A 240 6.76 31.35 -7.03
C PRO A 240 8.20 31.62 -6.57
N MET A 241 8.89 30.56 -6.15
CA MET A 241 10.32 30.64 -5.82
C MET A 241 11.14 31.02 -7.07
N PRO A 242 12.29 31.70 -6.90
CA PRO A 242 13.15 32.12 -8.02
C PRO A 242 13.68 30.91 -8.80
N ALA A 243 14.03 31.10 -10.07
CA ALA A 243 14.51 30.04 -10.95
C ALA A 243 15.78 29.32 -10.46
N THR A 244 16.59 29.98 -9.61
CA THR A 244 17.81 29.42 -9.00
C THR A 244 17.53 28.64 -7.71
N TYR A 245 16.27 28.44 -7.33
CA TYR A 245 15.92 27.69 -6.13
C TYR A 245 15.94 26.19 -6.38
N GLU A 246 16.85 25.49 -5.71
CA GLU A 246 17.04 24.04 -5.86
C GLU A 246 16.61 23.23 -4.64
N LYS A 247 16.13 23.89 -3.56
CA LYS A 247 15.83 23.23 -2.28
C LYS A 247 14.39 22.68 -2.20
N TYR A 248 13.88 22.15 -3.31
CA TYR A 248 12.60 21.44 -3.32
C TYR A 248 12.72 20.09 -2.62
N LEU A 249 11.61 19.62 -2.06
CA LEU A 249 11.57 18.35 -1.32
C LEU A 249 11.74 17.17 -2.29
N THR A 250 12.66 16.27 -1.95
CA THR A 250 12.89 15.01 -2.67
C THR A 250 12.03 13.88 -2.09
N LEU A 251 11.94 12.74 -2.79
CA LEU A 251 11.17 11.58 -2.31
C LEU A 251 11.67 11.10 -0.93
N ASP A 252 12.98 10.98 -0.76
CA ASP A 252 13.60 10.54 0.50
C ASP A 252 13.40 11.55 1.64
N GLU A 253 13.36 12.85 1.33
CA GLU A 253 13.05 13.86 2.35
C GLU A 253 11.57 13.84 2.75
N LEU A 254 10.67 13.51 1.82
CA LEU A 254 9.23 13.43 2.07
C LEU A 254 8.87 12.21 2.91
N THR A 255 9.49 11.05 2.65
CA THR A 255 9.30 9.85 3.47
C THR A 255 9.71 10.13 4.92
N LEU A 256 10.90 10.70 5.14
CA LEU A 256 11.38 11.06 6.48
C LEU A 256 10.46 12.07 7.18
N LYS A 257 9.95 13.07 6.46
CA LYS A 257 9.02 14.06 7.04
C LYS A 257 7.69 13.44 7.47
N ILE A 258 7.23 12.42 6.76
CA ILE A 258 6.00 11.72 7.11
C ILE A 258 6.23 10.80 8.31
N GLU A 259 7.34 10.09 8.36
CA GLU A 259 7.72 9.27 9.51
C GLU A 259 7.86 10.13 10.79
N GLU A 260 8.48 11.31 10.69
CA GLU A 260 8.60 12.28 11.79
C GLU A 260 7.25 12.80 12.28
N SER A 261 6.24 12.86 11.41
CA SER A 261 4.95 13.46 11.75
C SER A 261 4.10 12.59 12.70
N SER A 262 4.48 11.31 12.89
CA SER A 262 3.78 10.31 13.72
C SER A 262 2.25 10.24 13.54
N VAL A 263 1.73 10.72 12.41
CA VAL A 263 0.29 10.72 12.10
C VAL A 263 -0.21 9.32 11.75
N PHE A 264 0.71 8.47 11.27
CA PHE A 264 0.40 7.14 10.78
C PHE A 264 0.98 6.06 11.70
N ASN A 265 0.17 5.04 12.00
CA ASN A 265 0.61 3.87 12.75
C ASN A 265 1.42 2.89 11.89
N GLN A 266 1.27 2.99 10.56
CA GLN A 266 1.95 2.13 9.58
C GLN A 266 3.08 2.92 8.90
N THR A 267 4.24 2.29 8.76
CA THR A 267 5.36 2.84 7.99
C THR A 267 5.09 2.63 6.51
N LEU A 268 5.20 3.70 5.73
CA LEU A 268 4.98 3.70 4.30
C LEU A 268 6.30 3.55 3.55
N THR A 269 6.37 2.64 2.59
CA THR A 269 7.58 2.40 1.80
C THR A 269 7.82 3.52 0.79
N PRO A 270 9.07 3.72 0.29
CA PRO A 270 9.34 4.74 -0.73
C PRO A 270 8.52 4.52 -2.02
N SER A 271 8.22 3.26 -2.37
CA SER A 271 7.38 2.91 -3.52
C SER A 271 5.93 3.36 -3.32
N GLU A 272 5.38 3.18 -2.13
CA GLU A 272 4.03 3.65 -1.77
C GLU A 272 3.95 5.18 -1.77
N MET A 273 5.01 5.85 -1.30
CA MET A 273 5.09 7.31 -1.38
C MET A 273 5.15 7.83 -2.80
N GLN A 274 5.86 7.14 -3.71
CA GLN A 274 5.85 7.51 -5.12
C GLN A 274 4.43 7.41 -5.70
N GLN A 275 3.66 6.37 -5.36
CA GLN A 275 2.27 6.24 -5.80
C GLN A 275 1.39 7.41 -5.36
N LEU A 276 1.49 7.84 -4.09
CA LEU A 276 0.75 9.02 -3.60
C LEU A 276 1.16 10.31 -4.31
N LEU A 277 2.47 10.48 -4.56
CA LEU A 277 2.98 11.63 -5.30
C LEU A 277 2.49 11.64 -6.74
N ASP A 278 2.44 10.47 -7.40
CA ASP A 278 1.92 10.33 -8.76
C ASP A 278 0.44 10.73 -8.80
N VAL A 279 -0.37 10.33 -7.82
CA VAL A 279 -1.78 10.78 -7.68
C VAL A 279 -1.85 12.30 -7.61
N LEU A 280 -1.01 12.96 -6.79
CA LEU A 280 -0.98 14.42 -6.72
C LEU A 280 -0.52 15.11 -8.01
N ILE A 281 0.34 14.44 -8.81
CA ILE A 281 0.75 14.92 -10.14
C ILE A 281 -0.43 14.81 -11.11
N PHE A 282 -1.13 13.67 -11.12
CA PHE A 282 -2.31 13.47 -11.97
C PHE A 282 -3.45 14.44 -11.64
N ASP A 283 -3.62 14.78 -10.36
CA ASP A 283 -4.54 15.82 -9.90
C ASP A 283 -4.12 17.25 -10.30
N ASN A 284 -2.97 17.43 -10.95
CA ASN A 284 -2.36 18.73 -11.24
C ASN A 284 -2.20 19.61 -9.99
N LYS A 285 -1.95 19.00 -8.83
CA LYS A 285 -1.66 19.73 -7.57
C LYS A 285 -0.18 19.99 -7.41
N ILE A 286 0.67 19.07 -7.88
CA ILE A 286 2.13 19.17 -7.82
C ILE A 286 2.77 18.87 -9.17
N GLU A 287 3.99 19.33 -9.37
CA GLU A 287 4.82 19.00 -10.52
C GLU A 287 6.24 18.59 -10.08
N LYS A 288 6.88 17.78 -10.93
CA LYS A 288 8.24 17.29 -10.71
C LYS A 288 9.24 18.24 -11.34
N VAL A 289 10.22 18.70 -10.56
CA VAL A 289 11.22 19.68 -10.97
C VAL A 289 12.62 19.13 -10.78
N MET A 290 13.47 19.33 -11.81
CA MET A 290 14.89 19.02 -11.71
C MET A 290 15.60 20.05 -10.86
N CYS A 291 16.19 19.60 -9.76
CA CYS A 291 16.95 20.40 -8.80
C CYS A 291 18.41 19.97 -8.86
N GLY A 292 19.16 20.53 -9.82
CA GLY A 292 20.52 20.06 -10.12
C GLY A 292 20.51 18.61 -10.59
N THR A 293 20.95 17.68 -9.72
CA THR A 293 21.05 16.24 -10.02
C THR A 293 19.91 15.40 -9.42
N ARG A 294 19.01 15.99 -8.64
CA ARG A 294 17.93 15.27 -7.94
C ARG A 294 16.56 15.76 -8.39
N TRP A 295 15.58 14.87 -8.33
CA TRP A 295 14.19 15.21 -8.57
C TRP A 295 13.55 15.74 -7.30
N GLY A 296 12.99 16.94 -7.38
CA GLY A 296 12.19 17.55 -6.32
C GLY A 296 10.73 17.75 -6.75
N TYR A 297 9.88 18.04 -5.78
CA TYR A 297 8.46 18.31 -6.00
C TYR A 297 8.11 19.74 -5.59
N ARG A 298 7.31 20.43 -6.42
CA ARG A 298 6.73 21.73 -6.09
C ARG A 298 5.24 21.75 -6.36
N SER A 299 4.48 22.55 -5.62
CA SER A 299 3.04 22.70 -5.84
C SER A 299 2.73 23.73 -6.93
N LEU A 300 1.62 23.52 -7.63
CA LEU A 300 1.16 24.37 -8.72
C LEU A 300 0.34 25.55 -8.21
N LYS A 301 0.36 26.70 -8.92
CA LYS A 301 -0.35 27.93 -8.52
C LYS A 301 -1.86 27.70 -8.31
N GLN A 302 -2.41 26.74 -9.04
CA GLN A 302 -3.81 26.32 -8.94
C GLN A 302 -4.21 25.85 -7.53
N THR A 303 -3.27 25.39 -6.70
CA THR A 303 -3.55 25.02 -5.31
C THR A 303 -3.71 26.22 -4.36
N ILE A 304 -3.29 27.42 -4.78
CA ILE A 304 -3.42 28.66 -3.98
C ILE A 304 -4.69 29.42 -4.35
N ILE A 305 -5.10 29.33 -5.61
CA ILE A 305 -6.26 30.03 -6.14
C ILE A 305 -7.50 29.18 -5.83
N GLY A 306 -8.37 29.69 -4.94
CA GLY A 306 -9.67 29.07 -4.64
C GLY A 306 -10.51 28.93 -5.90
N GLU A 307 -11.41 27.94 -5.95
CA GLU A 307 -12.20 27.63 -7.16
C GLU A 307 -12.94 28.85 -7.72
N ASP A 308 -13.41 29.76 -6.86
CA ASP A 308 -14.09 31.01 -7.25
C ASP A 308 -13.19 32.00 -8.01
N GLN A 309 -11.86 31.91 -7.82
CA GLN A 309 -10.84 32.70 -8.50
C GLN A 309 -10.24 31.95 -9.71
N ARG A 310 -10.55 30.66 -9.90
CA ARG A 310 -10.18 29.89 -11.10
C ARG A 310 -11.13 30.21 -12.26
N GLY A 311 -11.43 31.49 -12.43
CA GLY A 311 -12.33 31.94 -13.47
C GLY A 311 -11.75 31.63 -14.84
N GLY A 312 -12.52 31.00 -15.71
CA GLY A 312 -12.25 31.05 -17.16
C GLY A 312 -12.43 32.48 -17.69
N VAL A 313 -11.97 32.73 -18.92
CA VAL A 313 -12.11 34.04 -19.61
C VAL A 313 -13.54 34.58 -19.53
N LEU A 314 -14.54 33.70 -19.57
CA LEU A 314 -15.96 34.08 -19.48
C LEU A 314 -16.40 34.53 -18.08
N SER A 315 -15.80 34.02 -17.01
CA SER A 315 -16.14 34.40 -15.63
C SER A 315 -15.39 35.62 -15.11
N GLU A 316 -14.37 36.09 -15.85
CA GLU A 316 -13.69 37.37 -15.58
C GLU A 316 -14.46 38.57 -16.18
N VAL A 317 -15.34 38.31 -17.16
CA VAL A 317 -16.15 39.31 -17.86
C VAL A 317 -17.58 39.31 -17.30
N PRO A 318 -18.24 40.46 -17.09
CA PRO A 318 -19.58 40.53 -16.50
C PRO A 318 -20.64 39.72 -17.28
N CYS A 319 -20.45 39.49 -18.59
CA CYS A 319 -21.34 38.66 -19.41
C CYS A 319 -21.51 37.22 -18.90
N GLY A 320 -20.43 36.55 -18.48
CA GLY A 320 -20.49 35.13 -18.14
C GLY A 320 -21.18 34.82 -16.82
N ARG A 321 -21.50 35.86 -16.02
CA ARG A 321 -22.32 35.77 -14.80
C ARG A 321 -23.60 36.61 -14.91
N CYS A 322 -23.94 37.08 -16.11
CA CYS A 322 -25.07 37.99 -16.30
C CYS A 322 -26.41 37.22 -16.15
N PRO A 323 -27.28 37.61 -15.21
CA PRO A 323 -28.56 36.92 -14.99
C PRO A 323 -29.56 37.11 -16.14
N VAL A 324 -29.33 38.10 -17.00
CA VAL A 324 -30.20 38.45 -18.14
C VAL A 324 -29.48 38.28 -19.48
N PHE A 325 -28.46 37.41 -19.54
CA PHE A 325 -27.64 37.19 -20.73
C PHE A 325 -28.48 36.86 -21.98
N GLU A 326 -29.48 36.00 -21.84
CA GLU A 326 -30.39 35.55 -22.92
C GLU A 326 -31.26 36.68 -23.51
N LEU A 327 -31.37 37.83 -22.84
CA LEU A 327 -32.17 38.97 -23.27
C LEU A 327 -31.32 40.11 -23.87
N CYS A 328 -30.01 39.93 -23.91
CA CYS A 328 -29.07 40.95 -24.36
C CYS A 328 -28.89 40.92 -25.88
N GLU A 329 -29.47 41.88 -26.59
CA GLU A 329 -29.41 41.97 -28.06
C GLU A 329 -29.04 43.40 -28.51
N GLU A 330 -28.36 43.51 -29.65
CA GLU A 330 -28.12 44.81 -30.29
C GLU A 330 -29.46 45.36 -30.80
N ASN A 331 -29.99 46.40 -30.14
CA ASN A 331 -31.30 47.03 -30.31
C ASN A 331 -32.49 46.40 -29.54
N GLY A 332 -32.21 45.53 -28.56
CA GLY A 332 -33.20 45.05 -27.60
C GLY A 332 -33.43 46.00 -26.41
N PRO A 333 -34.40 45.71 -25.52
CA PRO A 333 -34.62 46.47 -24.28
C PRO A 333 -33.44 46.34 -23.28
N VAL A 334 -32.62 45.31 -23.44
CA VAL A 334 -31.35 45.13 -22.73
C VAL A 334 -30.29 44.97 -23.81
N GLY A 335 -29.25 45.81 -23.77
CA GLY A 335 -28.20 45.82 -24.78
C GLY A 335 -26.82 46.12 -24.17
N PRO A 336 -25.74 45.76 -24.87
CA PRO A 336 -24.38 45.92 -24.36
C PRO A 336 -23.96 47.39 -24.23
N SER A 337 -24.53 48.31 -25.02
CA SER A 337 -24.18 49.73 -25.05
C SER A 337 -24.61 50.52 -23.80
N GLU A 338 -25.67 50.08 -23.11
CA GLU A 338 -26.19 50.70 -21.88
C GLU A 338 -26.09 49.76 -20.67
N CYS A 339 -25.20 48.76 -20.73
CA CYS A 339 -25.12 47.73 -19.71
C CYS A 339 -24.47 48.25 -18.42
N VAL A 340 -25.26 48.30 -17.34
CA VAL A 340 -24.80 48.72 -16.00
C VAL A 340 -23.66 47.83 -15.48
N TYR A 341 -23.74 46.52 -15.70
CA TYR A 341 -22.71 45.57 -15.27
C TYR A 341 -21.36 45.81 -15.95
N PHE A 342 -21.36 46.29 -17.21
CA PHE A 342 -20.14 46.65 -17.91
C PHE A 342 -19.59 47.99 -17.46
N ASN A 343 -20.44 48.99 -17.22
CA ASN A 343 -20.00 50.29 -16.72
C ASN A 343 -19.36 50.18 -15.33
N ASP A 344 -20.00 49.44 -14.42
CA ASP A 344 -19.47 49.18 -13.08
C ASP A 344 -18.13 48.43 -13.13
N TRP A 345 -17.99 47.48 -14.06
CA TRP A 345 -16.76 46.70 -14.24
C TRP A 345 -15.62 47.50 -14.89
N LEU A 346 -15.93 48.39 -15.85
CA LEU A 346 -14.96 49.28 -16.49
C LEU A 346 -14.61 50.52 -15.65
N GLY A 347 -15.42 50.83 -14.63
CA GLY A 347 -15.26 52.02 -13.79
C GLY A 347 -15.52 53.33 -14.53
N LEU A 348 -16.48 53.30 -15.47
CA LEU A 348 -16.87 54.43 -16.34
C LEU A 348 -17.98 55.30 -15.76
#